data_AF-A0A8S8XKD0-F1
#
_entry.id   AF-A0A8S8XKD0-F1
#
_cell.length_a   1.000
_cell.length_b   1.000
_cell.length_c   1.000
_cell.angle_alpha   90.00
_cell.angle_beta   90.00
_cell.angle_gamma   90.00
#
_symmetry.space_group_name_H-M   'P 1'
#
loop_
_entity.id
_entity.type
_entity.pdbx_description
1 polymer ?
#
loop_
_entity_poly.entity_id
_entity_poly.type
_entity_poly.pdbx_seq_one_letter_code
_entity_poly.pdbx_strand_id
1 'polypeptide(L)'
;MKRNIVRDDDAVSAAVATVLLFGGVVSIIGLMLVSMIPIIEELEGSIERDDMSSQMMILAQQTEVLSEHGMPGDSTEVELIPLDGSLSWDSTRGGMWYSATWQDDTTFRMKSILDFDDQIEVKHPESKTTAICFDDLRLGPTRPFFYSIPNWLGTLDVTAQQGLASPLGPIKIKLHSGDTLLQIIEMNVDDSMTIDAALYANLRLESSHELAILGSAGQGGAALITPDNPSKIDNTGRSWTIPLPAGESVINVISKDANMITTMIDGDENTAVVNSDISSRIGSNWQTSIVLSEPGIISVTTSAPSHLILITEETGNSGIINLRSASGAYMGTEFLTPHMSGFLELTNPSLTTATATWQGGGISIPSQTSESISWPPSGLTGSPIIDVDKDILVRWHNNQSVGEGGIFPPDTGYSSGLEPYSQHNLHR
;
A
#
# COMPACT_ATOMS: atom_id res chain seq x y z
N MET A 1 28.33 76.85 -26.65
CA MET A 1 26.99 77.10 -26.07
C MET A 1 26.66 75.91 -25.16
N LYS A 2 26.95 75.99 -23.85
CA LYS A 2 26.63 74.92 -22.89
C LYS A 2 25.13 75.01 -22.56
N ARG A 3 24.38 73.95 -22.84
CA ARG A 3 22.94 73.84 -22.54
C ARG A 3 22.81 73.34 -21.10
N ASN A 4 22.31 74.19 -20.20
CA ASN A 4 21.95 73.79 -18.83
C ASN A 4 20.73 72.87 -18.91
N ILE A 5 20.90 71.59 -18.57
CA ILE A 5 19.79 70.67 -18.31
C ILE A 5 19.45 70.87 -16.84
N VAL A 6 18.40 71.64 -16.55
CA VAL A 6 17.83 71.72 -15.20
C VAL A 6 16.98 70.47 -15.00
N ARG A 7 17.27 69.68 -13.97
CA ARG A 7 16.49 68.51 -13.59
C ARG A 7 15.14 68.99 -13.04
N ASP A 8 14.05 68.53 -13.63
CA ASP A 8 12.70 68.89 -13.21
C ASP A 8 12.30 67.99 -12.02
N ASP A 9 12.62 68.45 -10.81
CA ASP A 9 12.40 67.68 -9.58
C ASP A 9 10.90 67.44 -9.29
N ASP A 10 10.01 68.27 -9.85
CA ASP A 10 8.55 68.07 -9.74
C ASP A 10 8.07 66.87 -10.58
N ALA A 11 8.66 66.66 -11.77
CA ALA A 11 8.36 65.50 -12.61
C ALA A 11 8.83 64.18 -11.97
N VAL A 12 9.98 64.20 -11.28
CA VAL A 12 10.51 63.03 -10.56
C VAL A 12 9.65 62.72 -9.32
N SER A 13 9.23 63.74 -8.58
CA SER A 13 8.36 63.59 -7.41
C SER A 13 6.99 63.03 -7.78
N ALA A 14 6.40 63.49 -8.90
CA ALA A 14 5.14 62.97 -9.42
C ALA A 14 5.24 61.49 -9.86
N ALA A 15 6.36 61.10 -10.47
CA ALA A 15 6.61 59.71 -10.87
C ALA A 15 6.80 58.77 -9.67
N VAL A 16 7.51 59.21 -8.63
CA VAL A 16 7.68 58.42 -7.39
C VAL A 16 6.37 58.28 -6.64
N ALA A 17 5.54 59.33 -6.58
CA ALA A 17 4.22 59.28 -5.95
C ALA A 17 3.25 58.32 -6.66
N THR A 18 3.28 58.26 -7.98
CA THR A 18 2.43 57.32 -8.75
C THR A 18 2.86 55.87 -8.58
N VAL A 19 4.17 55.59 -8.55
CA VAL A 19 4.68 54.24 -8.29
C VAL A 19 4.36 53.77 -6.87
N LEU A 20 4.48 54.66 -5.86
CA LEU A 20 4.13 54.33 -4.47
C LEU A 20 2.62 54.07 -4.29
N LEU A 21 1.78 54.84 -4.98
CA LEU A 21 0.33 54.59 -4.98
C LEU A 21 -0.02 53.24 -5.61
N PHE A 22 0.57 52.90 -6.75
CA PHE A 22 0.35 51.60 -7.38
C PHE A 22 0.89 50.44 -6.54
N GLY A 23 2.09 50.58 -5.96
CA GLY A 23 2.67 49.58 -5.07
C GLY A 23 1.81 49.33 -3.83
N GLY A 24 1.30 50.40 -3.20
CA GLY A 24 0.41 50.30 -2.05
C GLY A 24 -0.90 49.56 -2.36
N VAL A 25 -1.52 49.83 -3.51
CA VAL A 25 -2.75 49.15 -3.93
C VAL A 25 -2.50 47.66 -4.22
N VAL A 26 -1.40 47.32 -4.89
CA VAL A 26 -1.05 45.91 -5.18
C VAL A 26 -0.76 45.13 -3.90
N SER A 27 -0.09 45.74 -2.90
CA SER A 27 0.13 45.10 -1.60
C SER A 27 -1.16 44.84 -0.83
N ILE A 28 -2.13 45.77 -0.88
CA ILE A 28 -3.42 45.59 -0.22
C ILE A 28 -4.23 44.47 -0.89
N ILE A 29 -4.27 44.43 -2.23
CA ILE A 29 -4.95 43.36 -2.97
C ILE A 29 -4.29 42.01 -2.70
N GLY A 30 -2.95 41.95 -2.65
CA GLY A 30 -2.21 40.73 -2.30
C GLY A 30 -2.55 40.22 -0.90
N LEU A 31 -2.62 41.11 0.10
CA LEU A 31 -3.02 40.74 1.46
C LEU A 31 -4.48 40.27 1.55
N MET A 32 -5.38 40.88 0.77
CA MET A 32 -6.79 40.45 0.71
C MET A 32 -6.97 39.10 0.01
N LEU A 33 -6.21 38.81 -1.04
CA LEU A 33 -6.27 37.50 -1.70
C LEU A 33 -5.78 36.37 -0.78
N VAL A 34 -4.67 36.60 -0.07
CA VAL A 34 -4.13 35.59 0.87
C VAL A 34 -5.08 35.32 2.04
N SER A 35 -5.86 36.31 2.47
CA SER A 35 -6.83 36.12 3.56
C SER A 35 -8.17 35.52 3.11
N MET A 36 -8.53 35.61 1.83
CA MET A 36 -9.77 35.00 1.31
C MET A 36 -9.62 33.55 0.85
N ILE A 37 -8.43 33.10 0.46
CA ILE A 37 -8.21 31.71 0.02
C ILE A 37 -8.70 30.67 1.06
N PRO A 38 -8.37 30.78 2.36
CA PRO A 38 -8.83 29.79 3.35
C PRO A 38 -10.36 29.77 3.51
N ILE A 39 -11.01 30.92 3.34
CA ILE A 39 -12.47 31.05 3.45
C ILE A 39 -13.15 30.41 2.24
N ILE A 40 -12.55 30.53 1.05
CA ILE A 40 -13.06 29.91 -0.17
C ILE A 40 -12.93 28.38 -0.07
N GLU A 41 -11.78 27.86 0.38
CA GLU A 41 -11.59 26.42 0.58
C GLU A 41 -12.56 25.84 1.64
N GLU A 42 -12.84 26.58 2.72
CA GLU A 42 -13.83 26.18 3.72
C GLU A 42 -15.26 26.19 3.17
N LEU A 43 -15.61 27.20 2.36
CA LEU A 43 -16.93 27.32 1.73
C LEU A 43 -17.14 26.28 0.63
N GLU A 44 -16.14 25.99 -0.18
CA GLU A 44 -16.17 24.94 -1.20
C GLU A 44 -16.39 23.57 -0.55
N GLY A 45 -15.61 23.24 0.48
CA GLY A 45 -15.82 22.00 1.25
C GLY A 45 -17.18 21.94 1.98
N SER A 46 -17.79 23.08 2.32
CA SER A 46 -19.13 23.13 2.89
C SER A 46 -20.24 22.94 1.85
N ILE A 47 -20.09 23.52 0.65
CA ILE A 47 -21.04 23.36 -0.46
C ILE A 47 -21.03 21.92 -0.95
N GLU A 48 -19.84 21.34 -1.06
CA GLU A 48 -19.64 19.95 -1.48
C GLU A 48 -20.26 18.94 -0.49
N ARG A 49 -20.18 19.20 0.83
CA ARG A 49 -20.87 18.38 1.84
C ARG A 49 -22.38 18.51 1.80
N ASP A 50 -22.89 19.71 1.54
CA ASP A 50 -24.34 19.96 1.42
C ASP A 50 -24.90 19.28 0.15
N ASP A 51 -24.13 19.26 -0.94
CA ASP A 51 -24.48 18.57 -2.18
C ASP A 51 -24.56 17.04 -1.98
N MET A 52 -23.61 16.43 -1.26
CA MET A 52 -23.71 15.00 -0.91
C MET A 52 -24.92 14.66 -0.04
N SER A 53 -25.24 15.52 0.94
CA SER A 53 -26.43 15.35 1.78
C SER A 53 -27.71 15.38 0.93
N SER A 54 -27.77 16.31 -0.02
CA SER A 54 -28.86 16.43 -1.00
C SER A 54 -28.98 15.19 -1.89
N GLN A 55 -27.87 14.70 -2.45
CA GLN A 55 -27.84 13.48 -3.27
C GLN A 55 -28.33 12.25 -2.47
N MET A 56 -27.94 12.12 -1.20
CA MET A 56 -28.38 11.02 -0.33
C MET A 56 -29.87 11.14 0.04
N MET A 57 -30.40 12.35 0.21
CA MET A 57 -31.82 12.58 0.42
C MET A 57 -32.65 12.20 -0.82
N ILE A 58 -32.15 12.49 -2.02
CA ILE A 58 -32.78 12.06 -3.29
C ILE A 58 -32.81 10.53 -3.39
N LEU A 59 -31.70 9.85 -3.05
CA LEU A 59 -31.65 8.39 -3.03
C LEU A 59 -32.66 7.79 -2.03
N ALA A 60 -32.73 8.34 -0.82
CA ALA A 60 -33.69 7.91 0.19
C ALA A 60 -35.15 8.07 -0.30
N GLN A 61 -35.46 9.20 -0.93
CA GLN A 61 -36.79 9.44 -1.50
C GLN A 61 -37.13 8.46 -2.64
N GLN A 62 -36.19 8.19 -3.55
CA GLN A 62 -36.41 7.21 -4.63
C GLN A 62 -36.61 5.79 -4.08
N THR A 63 -35.89 5.45 -3.00
CA THR A 63 -36.03 4.17 -2.29
C THR A 63 -37.40 4.06 -1.62
N GLU A 64 -37.89 5.13 -0.99
CA GLU A 64 -39.22 5.19 -0.39
C GLU A 64 -40.31 5.05 -1.46
N VAL A 65 -40.19 5.76 -2.59
CA VAL A 65 -41.14 5.67 -3.70
C VAL A 65 -41.20 4.27 -4.31
N LEU A 66 -40.05 3.63 -4.54
CA LEU A 66 -39.98 2.23 -4.98
C LEU A 66 -40.55 1.26 -3.94
N SER A 67 -40.35 1.54 -2.65
CA SER A 67 -40.84 0.68 -1.57
C SER A 67 -42.36 0.80 -1.36
N GLU A 68 -42.93 1.99 -1.53
CA GLU A 68 -44.36 2.23 -1.35
C GLU A 68 -45.20 1.94 -2.60
N HIS A 69 -44.65 2.19 -3.79
CA HIS A 69 -45.41 2.14 -5.05
C HIS A 69 -44.77 1.26 -6.14
N GLY A 70 -43.59 0.70 -5.91
CA GLY A 70 -42.89 -0.10 -6.91
C GLY A 70 -43.53 -1.47 -7.15
N MET A 71 -43.66 -1.84 -8.42
CA MET A 71 -44.03 -3.20 -8.80
C MET A 71 -42.76 -4.06 -8.96
N PRO A 72 -42.85 -5.39 -8.75
CA PRO A 72 -41.72 -6.28 -8.99
C PRO A 72 -41.21 -6.13 -10.44
N GLY A 73 -39.99 -5.61 -10.59
CA GLY A 73 -39.36 -5.32 -11.88
C GLY A 73 -39.09 -3.83 -12.16
N ASP A 74 -39.60 -2.92 -11.33
CA ASP A 74 -39.24 -1.50 -11.40
C ASP A 74 -37.83 -1.27 -10.83
N SER A 75 -37.06 -0.41 -11.49
CA SER A 75 -35.73 0.03 -11.06
C SER A 75 -35.60 1.53 -11.23
N THR A 76 -34.99 2.21 -10.26
CA THR A 76 -34.59 3.62 -10.37
C THR A 76 -33.08 3.72 -10.30
N GLU A 77 -32.50 4.60 -11.09
CA GLU A 77 -31.06 4.87 -11.10
C GLU A 77 -30.83 6.29 -10.58
N VAL A 78 -29.91 6.44 -9.64
CA VAL A 78 -29.46 7.73 -9.11
C VAL A 78 -27.95 7.77 -9.29
N GLU A 79 -27.47 8.71 -10.09
CA GLU A 79 -26.05 8.95 -10.30
C GLU A 79 -25.48 9.70 -9.10
N LEU A 80 -24.54 9.08 -8.39
CA LEU A 80 -23.82 9.68 -7.26
C LEU A 80 -22.44 10.13 -7.76
N ILE A 81 -22.05 11.35 -7.42
CA ILE A 81 -20.71 11.86 -7.71
C ILE A 81 -19.94 11.88 -6.38
N PRO A 82 -19.12 10.85 -6.07
CA PRO A 82 -18.37 10.80 -4.83
C PRO A 82 -17.25 11.83 -4.83
N LEU A 83 -17.04 12.48 -3.67
CA LEU A 83 -16.00 13.50 -3.48
C LEU A 83 -14.60 12.96 -3.25
N ASP A 84 -14.48 11.69 -2.83
CA ASP A 84 -13.30 10.83 -3.00
C ASP A 84 -13.56 9.51 -2.26
N GLY A 85 -13.58 8.39 -2.98
CA GLY A 85 -13.80 7.07 -2.41
C GLY A 85 -14.39 6.10 -3.42
N SER A 86 -13.92 4.85 -3.40
CA SER A 86 -14.50 3.77 -4.20
C SER A 86 -15.45 2.95 -3.35
N LEU A 87 -16.70 2.81 -3.81
CA LEU A 87 -17.66 1.87 -3.24
C LEU A 87 -17.58 0.57 -4.05
N SER A 88 -17.23 -0.54 -3.40
CA SER A 88 -17.17 -1.85 -4.04
C SER A 88 -17.87 -2.90 -3.18
N TRP A 89 -18.50 -3.85 -3.84
CA TRP A 89 -19.31 -4.91 -3.23
C TRP A 89 -18.55 -6.23 -3.25
N ASP A 90 -18.22 -6.78 -2.07
CA ASP A 90 -17.70 -8.14 -1.96
C ASP A 90 -18.88 -9.12 -1.82
N SER A 91 -19.32 -9.65 -2.96
CA SER A 91 -20.43 -10.61 -3.03
C SER A 91 -20.16 -11.95 -2.34
N THR A 92 -18.90 -12.27 -2.03
CA THR A 92 -18.53 -13.56 -1.43
C THR A 92 -18.66 -13.58 0.08
N ARG A 93 -18.50 -12.42 0.74
CA ARG A 93 -18.59 -12.29 2.21
C ARG A 93 -19.81 -11.51 2.70
N GLY A 94 -20.65 -10.99 1.79
CA GLY A 94 -21.90 -10.32 2.15
C GLY A 94 -21.69 -9.07 3.01
N GLY A 95 -20.60 -8.33 2.78
CA GLY A 95 -20.22 -7.15 3.56
C GLY A 95 -19.99 -5.91 2.68
N MET A 96 -20.45 -4.76 3.17
CA MET A 96 -20.17 -3.44 2.61
C MET A 96 -18.89 -2.90 3.25
N TRP A 97 -17.91 -2.49 2.44
CA TRP A 97 -16.77 -1.72 2.92
C TRP A 97 -17.02 -0.24 2.67
N TYR A 98 -17.22 0.52 3.75
CA TYR A 98 -17.28 1.98 3.70
C TYR A 98 -15.94 2.55 4.18
N SER A 99 -15.24 3.28 3.32
CA SER A 99 -14.30 4.31 3.79
C SER A 99 -15.07 5.64 3.87
N ALA A 100 -15.96 5.73 4.85
CA ALA A 100 -16.63 6.99 5.18
C ALA A 100 -15.92 7.61 6.37
N THR A 101 -15.69 8.92 6.33
CA THR A 101 -15.53 9.73 7.53
C THR A 101 -16.77 9.53 8.40
N TRP A 102 -16.64 8.60 9.35
CA TRP A 102 -17.34 8.49 10.63
C TRP A 102 -18.86 8.73 10.65
N GLN A 103 -19.63 7.64 10.80
CA GLN A 103 -21.09 7.58 10.84
C GLN A 103 -21.70 8.32 12.05
N ASP A 104 -22.79 9.06 11.86
CA ASP A 104 -23.44 10.00 12.80
C ASP A 104 -23.89 9.43 14.17
N ASP A 105 -23.98 8.10 14.35
CA ASP A 105 -24.41 7.47 15.61
C ASP A 105 -23.33 6.66 16.32
N THR A 106 -22.09 6.69 15.81
CA THR A 106 -20.95 6.14 16.54
C THR A 106 -20.39 7.24 17.47
N THR A 107 -19.91 6.91 18.67
CA THR A 107 -19.08 7.86 19.47
C THR A 107 -17.67 7.33 19.72
N PHE A 108 -16.64 8.00 19.16
CA PHE A 108 -15.23 7.65 19.30
C PHE A 108 -14.75 8.38 20.51
N ARG A 109 -14.67 7.66 21.62
CA ARG A 109 -14.19 8.20 22.88
C ARG A 109 -12.85 7.57 23.19
N MET A 110 -11.79 8.25 22.79
CA MET A 110 -10.47 8.00 23.33
C MET A 110 -10.43 8.56 24.76
N LYS A 111 -10.34 7.68 25.75
CA LYS A 111 -10.14 8.05 27.15
C LYS A 111 -8.65 7.94 27.46
N SER A 112 -8.09 8.90 28.18
CA SER A 112 -6.68 8.85 28.63
C SER A 112 -5.61 8.82 27.52
N ILE A 113 -5.72 9.66 26.48
CA ILE A 113 -4.68 9.82 25.43
C ILE A 113 -3.32 10.33 25.98
N LEU A 114 -3.31 10.84 27.22
CA LEU A 114 -2.12 11.33 27.91
C LEU A 114 -1.65 10.40 29.02
N ASP A 115 -2.30 9.26 29.19
CA ASP A 115 -1.83 8.17 30.03
C ASP A 115 -1.14 7.17 29.11
N PHE A 116 0.12 6.86 29.37
CA PHE A 116 0.90 5.92 28.55
C PHE A 116 0.47 4.46 28.75
N ASP A 117 -0.61 4.21 29.48
CA ASP A 117 -1.18 2.89 29.69
C ASP A 117 -2.07 2.48 28.49
N ASP A 118 -1.42 2.10 27.39
CA ASP A 118 -1.68 1.10 26.33
C ASP A 118 -3.11 0.54 26.04
N GLN A 119 -4.21 1.13 26.50
CA GLN A 119 -5.55 0.55 26.37
C GLN A 119 -6.50 1.42 25.53
N ILE A 120 -6.77 0.94 24.32
CA ILE A 120 -7.79 1.47 23.41
C ILE A 120 -9.05 0.58 23.55
N GLU A 121 -10.14 1.12 24.07
CA GLU A 121 -11.43 0.43 24.16
C GLU A 121 -12.39 0.92 23.07
N VAL A 122 -12.77 0.04 22.14
CA VAL A 122 -13.79 0.33 21.12
C VAL A 122 -15.04 -0.49 21.39
N LYS A 123 -16.18 0.18 21.54
CA LYS A 123 -17.46 -0.45 21.84
C LYS A 123 -18.44 -0.21 20.69
N HIS A 124 -18.78 -1.27 19.96
CA HIS A 124 -19.91 -1.27 19.04
C HIS A 124 -21.22 -1.44 19.83
N PRO A 125 -22.35 -0.78 19.46
CA PRO A 125 -23.60 -0.84 20.22
C PRO A 125 -24.18 -2.26 20.34
N GLU A 126 -23.93 -3.13 19.35
CA GLU A 126 -24.54 -4.47 19.27
C GLU A 126 -23.55 -5.64 19.37
N SER A 127 -22.23 -5.40 19.44
CA SER A 127 -21.24 -6.48 19.50
C SER A 127 -19.96 -6.08 20.25
N LYS A 128 -19.24 -7.09 20.78
CA LYS A 128 -17.90 -6.92 21.33
C LYS A 128 -16.90 -6.97 20.18
N THR A 129 -16.42 -5.82 19.74
CA THR A 129 -15.23 -5.74 18.88
C THR A 129 -14.01 -6.01 19.77
N THR A 130 -13.29 -7.12 19.51
CA THR A 130 -12.18 -7.57 20.39
C THR A 130 -10.80 -7.09 19.96
N ALA A 131 -10.64 -6.65 18.71
CA ALA A 131 -9.41 -5.99 18.23
C ALA A 131 -9.72 -5.13 17.00
N ILE A 132 -9.08 -3.97 16.90
CA ILE A 132 -9.04 -3.14 15.68
C ILE A 132 -7.56 -2.83 15.42
N CYS A 133 -7.09 -3.16 14.22
CA CYS A 133 -5.76 -2.81 13.75
C CYS A 133 -5.88 -1.51 12.94
N PHE A 134 -5.08 -0.51 13.28
CA PHE A 134 -5.00 0.73 12.52
C PHE A 134 -3.63 0.80 11.85
N ASP A 135 -3.60 0.98 10.53
CA ASP A 135 -2.36 1.10 9.77
C ASP A 135 -1.76 2.52 9.90
N ASP A 136 -2.60 3.55 10.01
CA ASP A 136 -2.19 4.94 10.21
C ASP A 136 -3.20 5.69 11.10
N LEU A 137 -2.73 6.20 12.24
CA LEU A 137 -3.50 7.01 13.19
C LEU A 137 -2.99 8.46 13.28
N ARG A 138 -2.26 8.93 12.28
CA ARG A 138 -1.71 10.29 12.32
C ARG A 138 -2.83 11.34 12.34
N LEU A 139 -2.71 12.27 13.29
CA LEU A 139 -3.58 13.44 13.43
C LEU A 139 -3.22 14.54 12.41
N GLY A 140 -3.25 14.19 11.13
CA GLY A 140 -3.00 15.09 10.00
C GLY A 140 -1.69 14.84 9.23
N PRO A 141 -1.57 15.41 8.02
CA PRO A 141 -0.51 15.08 7.07
C PRO A 141 0.88 15.58 7.47
N THR A 142 0.96 16.55 8.39
CA THR A 142 2.24 17.13 8.85
C THR A 142 2.89 16.34 9.99
N ARG A 143 2.28 15.24 10.44
CA ARG A 143 2.83 14.41 11.52
C ARG A 143 3.85 13.43 10.95
N PRO A 144 5.01 13.26 11.62
CA PRO A 144 6.05 12.38 11.14
C PRO A 144 5.59 10.91 11.18
N PHE A 145 6.17 10.12 10.29
CA PHE A 145 6.06 8.67 10.26
C PHE A 145 7.09 8.05 11.19
N PHE A 146 6.68 7.03 11.94
CA PHE A 146 7.57 6.30 12.84
C PHE A 146 7.67 4.84 12.39
N TYR A 147 8.90 4.37 12.20
CA TYR A 147 9.18 2.98 11.86
C TYR A 147 10.02 2.36 12.97
N SER A 148 9.54 1.23 13.51
CA SER A 148 10.28 0.44 14.49
C SER A 148 10.98 -0.70 13.77
N ILE A 149 12.31 -0.74 13.84
CA ILE A 149 13.11 -1.72 13.13
C ILE A 149 13.47 -2.88 14.09
N PRO A 150 13.18 -4.14 13.72
CA PRO A 150 13.62 -5.29 14.48
C PRO A 150 15.15 -5.45 14.56
N ASN A 151 15.65 -5.87 15.73
CA ASN A 151 17.09 -6.00 15.99
C ASN A 151 17.80 -7.14 15.23
N TRP A 152 17.05 -8.03 14.58
CA TRP A 152 17.61 -9.14 13.80
C TRP A 152 17.91 -8.75 12.34
N LEU A 153 17.49 -7.56 11.90
CA LEU A 153 17.79 -7.05 10.56
C LEU A 153 19.25 -6.63 10.47
N GLY A 154 19.90 -6.97 9.36
CA GLY A 154 21.28 -6.57 9.07
C GLY A 154 21.31 -5.20 8.41
N THR A 155 20.65 -5.08 7.27
CA THR A 155 20.68 -3.90 6.40
C THR A 155 19.26 -3.41 6.09
N LEU A 156 19.13 -2.09 5.94
CA LEU A 156 17.89 -1.42 5.57
C LEU A 156 18.15 -0.53 4.36
N ASP A 157 17.46 -0.79 3.26
CA ASP A 157 17.43 0.09 2.11
C ASP A 157 16.14 0.93 2.17
N VAL A 158 16.30 2.25 2.09
CA VAL A 158 15.22 3.21 2.36
C VAL A 158 15.11 4.19 1.20
N THR A 159 13.87 4.45 0.78
CA THR A 159 13.53 5.53 -0.15
C THR A 159 12.17 6.14 0.20
N ALA A 160 11.81 7.28 -0.39
CA ALA A 160 10.47 7.83 -0.24
C ALA A 160 9.46 7.01 -1.04
N GLN A 161 8.32 6.72 -0.44
CA GLN A 161 7.19 6.19 -1.15
C GLN A 161 6.54 7.30 -1.98
N GLN A 162 6.27 7.02 -3.26
CA GLN A 162 5.62 7.97 -4.15
C GLN A 162 4.10 7.97 -3.88
N GLY A 163 3.60 9.03 -3.26
CA GLY A 163 2.18 9.21 -2.94
C GLY A 163 1.64 10.55 -3.45
N LEU A 164 0.35 10.59 -3.79
CA LEU A 164 -0.35 11.78 -4.32
C LEU A 164 -0.31 13.00 -3.38
N ALA A 165 -0.15 12.76 -2.07
CA ALA A 165 -0.11 13.79 -1.04
C ALA A 165 1.28 13.94 -0.37
N SER A 166 2.36 13.53 -1.06
CA SER A 166 3.71 13.63 -0.50
C SER A 166 4.19 15.10 -0.48
N PRO A 167 4.67 15.63 0.66
CA PRO A 167 5.20 16.98 0.71
C PRO A 167 6.36 17.18 -0.29
N LEU A 168 6.48 18.38 -0.86
CA LEU A 168 7.53 18.70 -1.85
C LEU A 168 8.90 19.05 -1.22
N GLY A 169 9.08 18.78 0.08
CA GLY A 169 10.26 19.18 0.84
C GLY A 169 11.35 18.09 0.86
N PRO A 170 12.60 18.43 1.24
CA PRO A 170 13.62 17.41 1.47
C PRO A 170 13.16 16.46 2.58
N ILE A 171 13.38 15.17 2.38
CA ILE A 171 12.98 14.13 3.33
C ILE A 171 13.98 14.15 4.46
N LYS A 172 13.49 14.49 5.65
CA LYS A 172 14.26 14.41 6.89
C LYS A 172 13.97 13.08 7.56
N ILE A 173 15.01 12.27 7.69
CA ILE A 173 14.98 10.99 8.41
C ILE A 173 15.85 11.15 9.65
N LYS A 174 15.25 10.99 10.83
CA LYS A 174 15.95 10.99 12.11
C LYS A 174 16.11 9.56 12.59
N LEU A 175 17.35 9.15 12.84
CA LEU A 175 17.68 7.86 13.39
C LEU A 175 17.75 7.97 14.91
N HIS A 176 16.95 7.16 15.58
CA HIS A 176 16.93 7.05 17.03
C HIS A 176 17.36 5.63 17.44
N SER A 177 18.20 5.51 18.46
CA SER A 177 18.40 4.24 19.19
C SER A 177 17.89 4.44 20.60
N GLY A 178 16.82 3.72 20.95
CA GLY A 178 16.04 4.01 22.16
C GLY A 178 15.48 5.44 22.13
N ASP A 179 15.80 6.22 23.16
CA ASP A 179 15.40 7.63 23.31
C ASP A 179 16.48 8.62 22.83
N THR A 180 17.60 8.12 22.28
CA THR A 180 18.70 8.98 21.82
C THR A 180 18.67 9.18 20.31
N LEU A 181 18.68 10.44 19.90
CA LEU A 181 18.87 10.84 18.51
C LEU A 181 20.33 10.62 18.12
N LEU A 182 20.56 9.75 17.14
CA LEU A 182 21.89 9.43 16.62
C LEU A 182 22.28 10.36 15.47
N GLN A 183 21.40 10.49 14.47
CA GLN A 183 21.69 11.20 13.24
C GLN A 183 20.42 11.78 12.62
N ILE A 184 20.58 12.89 11.89
CA ILE A 184 19.58 13.41 10.96
C ILE A 184 20.16 13.28 9.55
N ILE A 185 19.42 12.62 8.68
CA ILE A 185 19.75 12.43 7.27
C ILE A 185 18.75 13.24 6.46
N GLU A 186 19.25 13.99 5.48
CA GLU A 186 18.43 14.67 4.48
C GLU A 186 18.59 13.95 3.16
N MET A 187 17.47 13.59 2.52
CA MET A 187 17.39 12.78 1.31
C MET A 187 16.44 13.44 0.32
N ASN A 188 16.74 13.40 -0.98
CA ASN A 188 15.79 13.84 -2.01
C ASN A 188 14.76 12.72 -2.30
N VAL A 189 13.67 13.06 -2.98
CA VAL A 189 12.60 12.10 -3.29
C VAL A 189 13.07 10.94 -4.16
N ASP A 190 14.06 11.19 -5.03
CA ASP A 190 14.61 10.20 -5.96
C ASP A 190 15.93 9.57 -5.47
N ASP A 191 16.29 9.77 -4.19
CA ASP A 191 17.48 9.17 -3.60
C ASP A 191 17.10 7.90 -2.79
N SER A 192 18.00 6.93 -2.79
CA SER A 192 17.95 5.76 -1.90
C SER A 192 19.15 5.75 -0.96
N MET A 193 18.95 5.23 0.25
CA MET A 193 20.00 5.11 1.25
C MET A 193 20.01 3.74 1.90
N THR A 194 21.20 3.18 2.10
CA THR A 194 21.41 1.94 2.86
C THR A 194 21.88 2.26 4.27
N ILE A 195 21.19 1.75 5.28
CA ILE A 195 21.53 1.87 6.70
C ILE A 195 21.91 0.49 7.23
N ASP A 196 23.07 0.39 7.88
CA ASP A 196 23.47 -0.81 8.61
C ASP A 196 22.75 -0.84 9.97
N ALA A 197 21.67 -1.63 10.05
CA ALA A 197 20.83 -1.77 11.23
C ALA A 197 21.51 -2.61 12.32
N ALA A 198 22.44 -3.50 11.97
CA ALA A 198 23.13 -4.36 12.93
C ALA A 198 24.01 -3.56 13.92
N LEU A 199 24.37 -2.33 13.58
CA LEU A 199 25.15 -1.44 14.45
C LEU A 199 24.34 -0.85 15.62
N TYR A 200 23.01 -0.92 15.57
CA TYR A 200 22.13 -0.23 16.51
C TYR A 200 21.16 -1.18 17.21
N ALA A 201 21.00 -1.03 18.51
CA ALA A 201 19.96 -1.73 19.26
C ALA A 201 18.69 -0.86 19.33
N ASN A 202 17.53 -1.46 19.06
CA ASN A 202 16.21 -0.82 19.07
C ASN A 202 16.17 0.44 18.18
N LEU A 203 16.52 0.27 16.90
CA LEU A 203 16.52 1.34 15.93
C LEU A 203 15.07 1.79 15.61
N ARG A 204 14.85 3.11 15.66
CA ARG A 204 13.61 3.76 15.27
C ARG A 204 13.91 4.85 14.24
N LEU A 205 13.16 4.85 13.15
CA LEU A 205 13.23 5.90 12.14
C LEU A 205 12.05 6.83 12.31
N GLU A 206 12.32 8.13 12.41
CA GLU A 206 11.30 9.18 12.34
C GLU A 206 11.48 9.91 11.01
N SER A 207 10.48 9.85 10.15
CA SER A 207 10.51 10.47 8.83
C SER A 207 9.44 11.53 8.67
N SER A 208 9.75 12.56 7.89
CA SER A 208 8.77 13.56 7.44
C SER A 208 7.84 13.04 6.35
N HIS A 209 8.28 12.06 5.56
CA HIS A 209 7.56 11.48 4.42
C HIS A 209 7.38 9.98 4.63
N GLU A 210 6.39 9.40 3.94
CA GLU A 210 6.22 7.96 3.92
C GLU A 210 7.43 7.32 3.24
N LEU A 211 8.00 6.30 3.88
CA LEU A 211 9.19 5.61 3.40
C LEU A 211 8.82 4.21 2.94
N ALA A 212 9.32 3.84 1.77
CA ALA A 212 9.45 2.44 1.37
C ALA A 212 10.75 1.90 1.95
N ILE A 213 10.65 0.86 2.79
CA ILE A 213 11.79 0.28 3.51
C ILE A 213 11.90 -1.19 3.13
N LEU A 214 13.05 -1.59 2.59
CA LEU A 214 13.43 -2.97 2.36
C LEU A 214 14.45 -3.39 3.41
N GLY A 215 14.02 -4.25 4.34
CA GLY A 215 14.91 -4.84 5.34
C GLY A 215 15.46 -6.19 4.90
N SER A 216 16.77 -6.38 5.00
CA SER A 216 17.44 -7.63 4.68
C SER A 216 18.20 -8.19 5.89
N ALA A 217 18.09 -9.50 6.08
CA ALA A 217 18.81 -10.26 7.09
C ALA A 217 19.60 -11.37 6.39
N GLY A 218 20.88 -11.13 6.13
CA GLY A 218 21.75 -12.07 5.42
C GLY A 218 22.04 -11.65 3.98
N GLN A 219 22.20 -12.63 3.09
CA GLN A 219 22.54 -12.42 1.68
C GLN A 219 21.43 -13.04 0.83
N GLY A 220 20.59 -12.20 0.24
CA GLY A 220 19.48 -12.60 -0.61
C GLY A 220 18.22 -13.04 0.13
N GLY A 221 17.13 -13.15 -0.63
CA GLY A 221 15.83 -13.53 -0.13
C GLY A 221 14.73 -13.29 -1.16
N ALA A 222 13.49 -13.61 -0.78
CA ALA A 222 12.32 -13.29 -1.58
C ALA A 222 11.29 -12.59 -0.71
N ALA A 223 10.63 -11.57 -1.25
CA ALA A 223 9.60 -10.81 -0.56
C ALA A 223 8.45 -10.47 -1.53
N LEU A 224 7.24 -10.47 -0.99
CA LEU A 224 6.07 -9.89 -1.66
C LEU A 224 6.04 -8.40 -1.34
N ILE A 225 6.26 -7.55 -2.33
CA ILE A 225 6.38 -6.11 -2.13
C ILE A 225 4.99 -5.47 -2.13
N THR A 226 4.71 -4.69 -1.09
CA THR A 226 3.48 -3.91 -0.98
C THR A 226 3.49 -2.78 -2.01
N PRO A 227 2.41 -2.60 -2.78
CA PRO A 227 2.27 -1.46 -3.68
C PRO A 227 2.27 -0.11 -2.94
N ASP A 228 2.61 0.96 -3.64
CA ASP A 228 2.59 2.33 -3.09
C ASP A 228 1.16 2.78 -2.75
N ASN A 229 0.18 2.27 -3.50
CA ASN A 229 -1.25 2.45 -3.24
C ASN A 229 -1.96 1.09 -3.34
N PRO A 230 -1.98 0.32 -2.23
CA PRO A 230 -2.61 -0.99 -2.21
C PRO A 230 -4.13 -0.84 -2.13
N SER A 231 -4.82 -1.63 -2.94
CA SER A 231 -6.27 -1.82 -2.86
C SER A 231 -6.65 -2.34 -1.47
N LYS A 232 -7.67 -1.73 -0.87
CA LYS A 232 -8.15 -2.09 0.47
C LYS A 232 -8.86 -3.44 0.53
N ILE A 233 -9.17 -4.04 -0.62
CA ILE A 233 -9.92 -5.29 -0.72
C ILE A 233 -8.97 -6.48 -0.75
N ASP A 234 -7.98 -6.45 -1.64
CA ASP A 234 -7.15 -7.59 -2.04
C ASP A 234 -5.64 -7.30 -1.92
N ASN A 235 -5.24 -6.09 -1.50
CA ASN A 235 -3.86 -5.63 -1.43
C ASN A 235 -3.08 -5.70 -2.76
N THR A 236 -3.79 -5.81 -3.90
CA THR A 236 -3.18 -5.61 -5.21
C THR A 236 -2.89 -4.13 -5.42
N GLY A 237 -1.99 -3.81 -6.33
CA GLY A 237 -1.75 -2.42 -6.68
C GLY A 237 -1.25 -2.26 -8.09
N ARG A 238 -0.88 -1.03 -8.41
CA ARG A 238 -0.50 -0.63 -9.78
C ARG A 238 0.88 -0.02 -9.87
N SER A 239 1.43 0.47 -8.77
CA SER A 239 2.75 1.10 -8.71
C SER A 239 3.53 0.59 -7.50
N TRP A 240 4.83 0.45 -7.69
CA TRP A 240 5.79 0.10 -6.65
C TRP A 240 7.02 0.98 -6.78
N THR A 241 7.44 1.57 -5.67
CA THR A 241 8.74 2.23 -5.53
C THR A 241 9.61 1.37 -4.63
N ILE A 242 10.68 0.80 -5.18
CA ILE A 242 11.48 -0.23 -4.51
C ILE A 242 12.92 0.26 -4.35
N PRO A 243 13.42 0.44 -3.11
CA PRO A 243 14.84 0.64 -2.90
C PRO A 243 15.55 -0.70 -3.04
N LEU A 244 16.54 -0.79 -3.94
CA LEU A 244 17.35 -1.99 -4.12
C LEU A 244 18.82 -1.71 -3.77
N PRO A 245 19.48 -2.63 -3.03
CA PRO A 245 20.92 -2.58 -2.87
C PRO A 245 21.63 -2.94 -4.19
N ALA A 246 22.93 -2.63 -4.27
CA ALA A 246 23.77 -3.12 -5.36
C ALA A 246 23.80 -4.66 -5.38
N GLY A 247 23.73 -5.25 -6.57
CA GLY A 247 23.68 -6.70 -6.76
C GLY A 247 22.72 -7.13 -7.86
N GLU A 248 22.48 -8.44 -7.93
CA GLU A 248 21.51 -9.03 -8.84
C GLU A 248 20.15 -9.14 -8.15
N SER A 249 19.08 -8.77 -8.85
CA SER A 249 17.71 -8.91 -8.36
C SER A 249 16.79 -9.33 -9.48
N VAL A 250 15.75 -10.08 -9.15
CA VAL A 250 14.71 -10.51 -10.08
C VAL A 250 13.38 -9.93 -9.60
N ILE A 251 12.70 -9.22 -10.50
CA ILE A 251 11.34 -8.75 -10.28
C ILE A 251 10.40 -9.67 -11.05
N ASN A 252 9.42 -10.21 -10.36
CA ASN A 252 8.34 -10.99 -10.95
C ASN A 252 6.98 -10.34 -10.65
N VAL A 253 6.28 -9.91 -11.69
CA VAL A 253 4.94 -9.30 -11.60
C VAL A 253 3.92 -10.33 -12.05
N ILE A 254 2.90 -10.56 -11.21
CA ILE A 254 1.79 -11.47 -11.47
C ILE A 254 0.48 -10.70 -11.44
N SER A 255 -0.39 -10.96 -12.42
CA SER A 255 -1.74 -10.40 -12.48
C SER A 255 -2.72 -11.43 -13.02
N LYS A 256 -4.01 -11.27 -12.72
CA LYS A 256 -5.07 -12.10 -13.30
C LYS A 256 -5.34 -11.73 -14.76
N ASP A 257 -5.16 -10.45 -15.09
CA ASP A 257 -5.52 -9.88 -16.39
C ASP A 257 -4.29 -9.61 -17.26
N ALA A 258 -4.53 -9.30 -18.53
CA ALA A 258 -3.49 -8.76 -19.40
C ALA A 258 -2.98 -7.42 -18.85
N ASN A 259 -1.66 -7.22 -18.94
CA ASN A 259 -1.00 -6.14 -18.26
C ASN A 259 0.07 -5.49 -19.13
N MET A 260 0.12 -4.16 -19.12
CA MET A 260 1.25 -3.39 -19.61
C MET A 260 2.08 -2.97 -18.40
N ILE A 261 3.35 -3.34 -18.41
CA ILE A 261 4.28 -3.17 -17.31
C ILE A 261 5.37 -2.23 -17.77
N THR A 262 5.52 -1.11 -17.07
CA THR A 262 6.55 -0.12 -17.33
C THR A 262 7.48 -0.05 -16.13
N THR A 263 8.77 -0.26 -16.38
CA THR A 263 9.82 -0.18 -15.36
C THR A 263 10.76 0.98 -15.64
N MET A 264 11.06 1.75 -14.61
CA MET A 264 12.12 2.76 -14.65
C MET A 264 13.29 2.28 -13.80
N ILE A 265 14.44 2.08 -14.44
CA ILE A 265 15.68 1.59 -13.82
C ILE A 265 16.79 2.54 -14.23
N ASP A 266 17.46 3.20 -13.28
CA ASP A 266 18.52 4.18 -13.52
C ASP A 266 18.16 5.28 -14.56
N GLY A 267 16.88 5.65 -14.61
CA GLY A 267 16.34 6.65 -15.55
C GLY A 267 15.99 6.12 -16.94
N ASP A 268 16.26 4.84 -17.23
CA ASP A 268 15.82 4.17 -18.45
C ASP A 268 14.42 3.57 -18.27
N GLU A 269 13.49 3.97 -19.14
CA GLU A 269 12.13 3.46 -19.17
C GLU A 269 12.02 2.27 -20.15
N ASN A 270 11.53 1.14 -19.64
CA ASN A 270 11.22 -0.03 -20.46
C ASN A 270 9.75 -0.41 -20.29
N THR A 271 9.05 -0.70 -21.38
CA THR A 271 7.64 -1.09 -21.37
C THR A 271 7.47 -2.45 -22.03
N ALA A 272 6.82 -3.38 -21.32
CA ALA A 272 6.47 -4.70 -21.78
C ALA A 272 4.95 -4.89 -21.75
N VAL A 273 4.39 -5.51 -22.80
CA VAL A 273 2.98 -5.88 -22.85
C VAL A 273 2.87 -7.38 -22.68
N VAL A 274 2.14 -7.81 -21.65
CA VAL A 274 1.90 -9.22 -21.33
C VAL A 274 0.42 -9.52 -21.51
N ASN A 275 0.13 -10.43 -22.44
CA ASN A 275 -1.23 -10.86 -22.72
C ASN A 275 -1.66 -11.93 -21.70
N SER A 276 -2.95 -11.95 -21.39
CA SER A 276 -3.56 -13.05 -20.65
C SER A 276 -3.64 -14.31 -21.51
N ASP A 277 -3.68 -15.47 -20.87
CA ASP A 277 -3.94 -16.73 -21.54
C ASP A 277 -5.43 -16.83 -21.98
N ILE A 278 -5.75 -17.81 -22.81
CA ILE A 278 -7.13 -18.16 -23.18
C ILE A 278 -7.86 -18.79 -21.98
N SER A 279 -7.12 -19.47 -21.10
CA SER A 279 -7.69 -20.10 -19.92
C SER A 279 -7.91 -19.10 -18.78
N SER A 280 -9.11 -19.08 -18.21
CA SER A 280 -9.42 -18.24 -17.04
C SER A 280 -8.74 -18.68 -15.74
N ARG A 281 -8.05 -19.83 -15.75
CA ARG A 281 -7.28 -20.36 -14.60
C ARG A 281 -5.78 -20.07 -14.70
N ILE A 282 -5.38 -19.22 -15.66
CA ILE A 282 -4.00 -18.77 -15.85
C ILE A 282 -4.02 -17.25 -15.96
N GLY A 283 -3.34 -16.58 -15.03
CA GLY A 283 -3.04 -15.16 -15.09
C GLY A 283 -1.78 -14.83 -15.90
N SER A 284 -1.52 -13.55 -16.06
CA SER A 284 -0.29 -13.05 -16.68
C SER A 284 0.89 -13.12 -15.70
N ASN A 285 2.08 -13.38 -16.25
CA ASN A 285 3.34 -13.39 -15.50
C ASN A 285 4.40 -12.65 -16.32
N TRP A 286 5.15 -11.79 -15.66
CA TRP A 286 6.28 -11.07 -16.25
C TRP A 286 7.46 -11.09 -15.31
N GLN A 287 8.65 -11.36 -15.86
CA GLN A 287 9.87 -11.42 -15.07
C GLN A 287 10.98 -10.63 -15.78
N THR A 288 11.76 -9.89 -15.00
CA THR A 288 13.02 -9.29 -15.46
C THR A 288 14.11 -9.47 -14.42
N SER A 289 15.34 -9.68 -14.88
CA SER A 289 16.54 -9.63 -14.05
C SER A 289 17.17 -8.25 -14.15
N ILE A 290 17.69 -7.77 -13.03
CA ILE A 290 18.23 -6.43 -12.86
C ILE A 290 19.58 -6.58 -12.16
N VAL A 291 20.57 -5.84 -12.65
CA VAL A 291 21.92 -5.84 -12.08
C VAL A 291 22.31 -4.40 -11.81
N LEU A 292 22.45 -4.04 -10.53
CA LEU A 292 22.81 -2.71 -10.08
C LEU A 292 24.24 -2.70 -9.55
N SER A 293 25.06 -1.75 -10.00
CA SER A 293 26.43 -1.57 -9.48
C SER A 293 26.49 -0.75 -8.19
N GLU A 294 25.50 0.10 -7.96
CA GLU A 294 25.32 0.93 -6.76
C GLU A 294 23.86 0.82 -6.30
N PRO A 295 23.53 1.04 -5.02
CA PRO A 295 22.14 1.08 -4.56
C PRO A 295 21.32 2.11 -5.33
N GLY A 296 20.08 1.77 -5.68
CA GLY A 296 19.22 2.63 -6.50
C GLY A 296 17.73 2.40 -6.25
N ILE A 297 16.90 3.23 -6.88
CA ILE A 297 15.45 3.11 -6.85
C ILE A 297 14.96 2.50 -8.16
N ILE A 298 14.02 1.57 -8.03
CA ILE A 298 13.28 1.03 -9.16
C ILE A 298 11.81 1.40 -9.02
N SER A 299 11.24 1.99 -10.07
CA SER A 299 9.80 2.15 -10.16
C SER A 299 9.22 1.13 -11.12
N VAL A 300 8.14 0.47 -10.69
CA VAL A 300 7.38 -0.46 -11.52
C VAL A 300 5.95 0.03 -11.54
N THR A 301 5.38 0.19 -12.74
CA THR A 301 3.99 0.59 -12.94
C THR A 301 3.29 -0.40 -13.85
N THR A 302 2.00 -0.61 -13.61
CA THR A 302 1.20 -1.64 -14.27
C THR A 302 -0.19 -1.13 -14.63
N SER A 303 -0.70 -1.56 -15.79
CA SER A 303 -2.04 -1.18 -16.27
C SER A 303 -3.18 -2.00 -15.65
N ALA A 304 -2.89 -3.10 -14.96
CA ALA A 304 -3.85 -3.95 -14.26
C ALA A 304 -3.40 -4.19 -12.80
N PRO A 305 -4.34 -4.43 -11.86
CA PRO A 305 -3.99 -4.76 -10.48
C PRO A 305 -3.10 -6.00 -10.43
N SER A 306 -1.95 -5.88 -9.80
CA SER A 306 -0.93 -6.94 -9.79
C SER A 306 -0.32 -7.11 -8.40
N HIS A 307 0.38 -8.22 -8.22
CA HIS A 307 1.33 -8.42 -7.13
C HIS A 307 2.75 -8.42 -7.67
N LEU A 308 3.69 -7.90 -6.90
CA LEU A 308 5.10 -7.88 -7.22
C LEU A 308 5.88 -8.73 -6.22
N ILE A 309 6.62 -9.69 -6.74
CA ILE A 309 7.56 -10.51 -5.99
C ILE A 309 8.96 -10.03 -6.36
N LEU A 310 9.74 -9.68 -5.35
CA LEU A 310 11.15 -9.34 -5.47
C LEU A 310 11.98 -10.50 -4.93
N ILE A 311 12.97 -10.93 -5.71
CA ILE A 311 14.01 -11.85 -5.27
C ILE A 311 15.33 -11.09 -5.34
N THR A 312 16.04 -10.99 -4.23
CA THR A 312 17.38 -10.39 -4.18
C THR A 312 18.43 -11.48 -4.13
N GLU A 313 19.52 -11.28 -4.86
CA GLU A 313 20.69 -12.15 -4.97
C GLU A 313 20.32 -13.59 -5.38
N GLU A 314 20.24 -13.86 -6.70
CA GLU A 314 19.80 -15.14 -7.27
C GLU A 314 20.67 -16.34 -6.83
N THR A 315 21.92 -16.08 -6.45
CA THR A 315 22.84 -17.11 -5.94
C THR A 315 22.59 -17.49 -4.47
N GLY A 316 21.77 -16.72 -3.75
CA GLY A 316 21.32 -16.94 -2.38
C GLY A 316 20.23 -18.02 -2.30
N ASN A 317 20.59 -19.19 -1.81
CA ASN A 317 19.81 -20.44 -1.85
C ASN A 317 18.53 -20.49 -0.97
N SER A 318 17.90 -19.36 -0.62
CA SER A 318 16.71 -19.33 0.25
C SER A 318 15.84 -18.08 0.07
N GLY A 319 14.85 -18.17 -0.82
CA GLY A 319 13.73 -17.23 -0.91
C GLY A 319 12.44 -17.93 -0.52
N ILE A 320 11.70 -17.38 0.44
CA ILE A 320 10.39 -17.88 0.87
C ILE A 320 9.42 -16.71 0.87
N ILE A 321 8.29 -16.87 0.18
CA ILE A 321 7.20 -15.90 0.20
C ILE A 321 5.92 -16.57 0.66
N ASN A 322 5.14 -15.85 1.44
CA ASN A 322 3.76 -16.22 1.70
C ASN A 322 2.89 -15.56 0.64
N LEU A 323 2.10 -16.36 -0.07
CA LEU A 323 1.18 -15.83 -1.08
C LEU A 323 -0.09 -15.32 -0.39
N ARG A 324 -0.65 -14.25 -0.96
CA ARG A 324 -1.97 -13.77 -0.57
C ARG A 324 -3.02 -14.41 -1.45
N SER A 325 -4.16 -14.72 -0.86
CA SER A 325 -5.35 -15.16 -1.56
C SER A 325 -5.98 -13.99 -2.32
N ALA A 326 -6.95 -14.29 -3.19
CA ALA A 326 -7.70 -13.28 -3.94
C ALA A 326 -8.44 -12.26 -3.05
N SER A 327 -8.64 -12.56 -1.76
CA SER A 327 -9.21 -11.64 -0.76
C SER A 327 -8.15 -10.81 -0.01
N GLY A 328 -6.89 -10.91 -0.41
CA GLY A 328 -5.76 -10.19 0.21
C GLY A 328 -5.27 -10.77 1.55
N ALA A 329 -5.94 -11.79 2.07
CA ALA A 329 -5.52 -12.53 3.27
C ALA A 329 -4.41 -13.56 2.92
N TYR A 330 -3.64 -14.00 3.90
CA TYR A 330 -2.67 -15.10 3.73
C TYR A 330 -3.33 -16.48 3.78
N MET A 331 -4.55 -16.55 4.29
CA MET A 331 -5.40 -17.73 4.25
C MET A 331 -6.58 -17.51 3.31
N GLY A 332 -6.95 -18.52 2.53
CA GLY A 332 -8.10 -18.41 1.62
C GLY A 332 -8.26 -19.61 0.70
N THR A 333 -9.10 -19.44 -0.32
CA THR A 333 -9.50 -20.50 -1.25
C THR A 333 -8.98 -20.31 -2.68
N GLU A 334 -8.64 -19.10 -3.10
CA GLU A 334 -8.13 -18.80 -4.45
C GLU A 334 -6.79 -18.08 -4.33
N PHE A 335 -5.75 -18.57 -5.00
CA PHE A 335 -4.40 -17.98 -4.98
C PHE A 335 -3.85 -17.83 -6.39
N LEU A 336 -3.31 -16.64 -6.69
CA LEU A 336 -2.51 -16.40 -7.89
C LEU A 336 -1.05 -16.74 -7.57
N THR A 337 -0.45 -17.69 -8.30
CA THR A 337 0.87 -18.23 -7.97
C THR A 337 1.94 -17.84 -8.98
N PRO A 338 3.19 -17.61 -8.56
CA PRO A 338 4.25 -17.21 -9.48
C PRO A 338 4.58 -18.29 -10.51
N HIS A 339 4.88 -17.89 -11.74
CA HIS A 339 5.51 -18.78 -12.71
C HIS A 339 7.04 -18.78 -12.52
N MET A 340 7.49 -19.26 -11.37
CA MET A 340 8.91 -19.34 -11.02
C MET A 340 9.26 -20.74 -10.51
N SER A 341 10.42 -21.24 -10.94
CA SER A 341 10.95 -22.53 -10.53
C SER A 341 11.12 -22.60 -9.01
N GLY A 342 10.54 -23.60 -8.37
CA GLY A 342 10.62 -23.79 -6.93
C GLY A 342 9.61 -24.83 -6.47
N PHE A 343 9.08 -24.60 -5.28
CA PHE A 343 8.10 -25.46 -4.64
C PHE A 343 6.98 -24.60 -4.05
N LEU A 344 5.75 -25.10 -4.13
CA LEU A 344 4.63 -24.57 -3.36
C LEU A 344 4.38 -25.47 -2.17
N GLU A 345 4.38 -24.88 -0.98
CA GLU A 345 3.93 -25.53 0.25
C GLU A 345 2.49 -25.10 0.53
N LEU A 346 1.60 -26.08 0.62
CA LEU A 346 0.18 -25.90 0.90
C LEU A 346 -0.11 -26.43 2.30
N THR A 347 -0.47 -25.55 3.23
CA THR A 347 -0.73 -25.92 4.63
C THR A 347 -2.22 -25.84 4.92
N ASN A 348 -2.80 -26.96 5.36
CA ASN A 348 -4.20 -27.04 5.77
C ASN A 348 -4.31 -26.97 7.30
N PRO A 349 -4.74 -25.83 7.88
CA PRO A 349 -4.92 -25.71 9.32
C PRO A 349 -6.20 -26.42 9.82
N SER A 350 -7.12 -26.78 8.93
CA SER A 350 -8.43 -27.30 9.32
C SER A 350 -8.37 -28.76 9.81
N LEU A 351 -9.41 -29.17 10.55
CA LEU A 351 -9.57 -30.55 11.07
C LEU A 351 -10.02 -31.55 10.00
N THR A 352 -10.14 -31.13 8.75
CA THR A 352 -10.68 -31.93 7.66
C THR A 352 -9.77 -31.82 6.44
N THR A 353 -9.78 -32.82 5.56
CA THR A 353 -9.03 -32.75 4.30
C THR A 353 -9.50 -31.56 3.45
N ALA A 354 -8.56 -30.87 2.83
CA ALA A 354 -8.77 -29.84 1.81
C ALA A 354 -8.28 -30.38 0.46
N THR A 355 -8.87 -29.95 -0.66
CA THR A 355 -8.45 -30.31 -2.01
C THR A 355 -8.12 -29.06 -2.79
N ALA A 356 -6.85 -28.93 -3.18
CA ALA A 356 -6.35 -27.85 -4.02
C ALA A 356 -6.28 -28.34 -5.48
N THR A 357 -6.75 -27.53 -6.41
CA THR A 357 -6.77 -27.84 -7.84
C THR A 357 -6.22 -26.67 -8.65
N TRP A 358 -5.60 -26.97 -9.78
CA TRP A 358 -5.13 -25.99 -10.75
C TRP A 358 -5.31 -26.55 -12.16
N GLN A 359 -4.97 -25.76 -13.19
CA GLN A 359 -5.04 -26.26 -14.55
C GLN A 359 -4.06 -27.42 -14.77
N GLY A 360 -4.59 -28.62 -15.04
CA GLY A 360 -3.79 -29.80 -15.32
C GLY A 360 -3.38 -30.62 -14.09
N GLY A 361 -3.89 -30.32 -12.89
CA GLY A 361 -3.58 -31.11 -11.70
C GLY A 361 -4.39 -30.76 -10.45
N GLY A 362 -4.14 -31.50 -9.37
CA GLY A 362 -4.71 -31.25 -8.05
C GLY A 362 -4.15 -32.22 -7.00
N ILE A 363 -4.22 -31.81 -5.74
CA ILE A 363 -3.73 -32.57 -4.59
C ILE A 363 -4.71 -32.45 -3.42
N SER A 364 -4.84 -33.54 -2.65
CA SER A 364 -5.57 -33.53 -1.38
C SER A 364 -4.59 -33.34 -0.25
N ILE A 365 -4.84 -32.34 0.60
CA ILE A 365 -4.01 -32.00 1.75
C ILE A 365 -4.74 -32.51 3.00
N PRO A 366 -4.16 -33.47 3.74
CA PRO A 366 -4.75 -33.96 4.98
C PRO A 366 -4.98 -32.86 6.02
N SER A 367 -5.76 -33.15 7.06
CA SER A 367 -6.03 -32.21 8.15
C SER A 367 -4.76 -31.92 8.95
N GLN A 368 -4.51 -30.64 9.25
CA GLN A 368 -3.37 -30.18 10.06
C GLN A 368 -1.99 -30.57 9.50
N THR A 369 -1.87 -30.72 8.19
CA THR A 369 -0.60 -31.06 7.52
C THR A 369 -0.25 -30.05 6.44
N SER A 370 1.03 -30.03 6.06
CA SER A 370 1.53 -29.33 4.88
C SER A 370 1.95 -30.34 3.82
N GLU A 371 1.66 -30.04 2.56
CA GLU A 371 2.15 -30.79 1.40
C GLU A 371 2.96 -29.85 0.50
N SER A 372 4.12 -30.32 0.02
CA SER A 372 4.99 -29.55 -0.87
C SER A 372 4.98 -30.15 -2.28
N ILE A 373 4.77 -29.31 -3.28
CA ILE A 373 4.72 -29.69 -4.70
C ILE A 373 5.75 -28.90 -5.51
N SER A 374 6.40 -29.54 -6.48
CA SER A 374 7.27 -28.83 -7.42
C SER A 374 6.45 -27.89 -8.31
N TRP A 375 6.97 -26.69 -8.55
CA TRP A 375 6.28 -25.62 -9.25
C TRP A 375 7.21 -24.89 -10.25
N PRO A 376 6.71 -24.37 -11.38
CA PRO A 376 5.35 -24.52 -11.93
C PRO A 376 5.09 -25.92 -12.54
N PRO A 377 3.83 -26.33 -12.72
CA PRO A 377 3.48 -27.55 -13.44
C PRO A 377 3.98 -27.50 -14.89
N SER A 378 4.42 -28.63 -15.42
CA SER A 378 4.91 -28.70 -16.80
C SER A 378 3.80 -28.43 -17.82
N GLY A 379 4.11 -27.64 -18.85
CA GLY A 379 3.21 -27.37 -19.97
C GLY A 379 2.20 -26.24 -19.76
N LEU A 380 2.30 -25.48 -18.67
CA LEU A 380 1.58 -24.21 -18.50
C LEU A 380 2.46 -23.04 -18.92
N THR A 381 1.86 -21.95 -19.39
CA THR A 381 2.53 -20.69 -19.71
C THR A 381 1.77 -19.57 -19.00
N GLY A 382 2.40 -18.84 -18.07
CA GLY A 382 1.74 -17.82 -17.25
C GLY A 382 1.47 -18.26 -15.80
N SER A 383 0.87 -17.39 -14.99
CA SER A 383 0.70 -17.56 -13.54
C SER A 383 -0.52 -18.45 -13.24
N PRO A 384 -0.36 -19.71 -12.80
CA PRO A 384 -1.53 -20.57 -12.59
C PRO A 384 -2.30 -20.16 -11.33
N ILE A 385 -3.62 -20.29 -11.39
CA ILE A 385 -4.52 -20.05 -10.26
C ILE A 385 -4.78 -21.38 -9.55
N ILE A 386 -4.61 -21.38 -8.23
CA ILE A 386 -4.97 -22.51 -7.36
C ILE A 386 -6.32 -22.22 -6.73
N ASP A 387 -7.27 -23.14 -6.93
CA ASP A 387 -8.59 -23.14 -6.32
C ASP A 387 -8.70 -24.27 -5.29
N VAL A 388 -9.16 -23.93 -4.09
CA VAL A 388 -9.23 -24.82 -2.93
C VAL A 388 -10.64 -24.80 -2.36
N ASP A 389 -11.13 -25.94 -1.90
CA ASP A 389 -12.46 -26.05 -1.30
C ASP A 389 -12.54 -25.49 0.14
N LYS A 390 -11.40 -25.21 0.76
CA LYS A 390 -11.25 -24.71 2.14
C LYS A 390 -10.09 -23.74 2.25
N ASP A 391 -10.13 -22.95 3.31
CA ASP A 391 -9.09 -22.00 3.68
C ASP A 391 -7.79 -22.72 4.02
N ILE A 392 -6.76 -22.47 3.20
CA ILE A 392 -5.40 -22.96 3.38
C ILE A 392 -4.40 -21.80 3.35
N LEU A 393 -3.17 -22.06 3.78
CA LEU A 393 -2.03 -21.16 3.60
C LEU A 393 -1.18 -21.66 2.43
N VAL A 394 -0.72 -20.75 1.58
CA VAL A 394 0.14 -21.08 0.43
C VAL A 394 1.45 -20.32 0.54
N ARG A 395 2.56 -21.04 0.41
CA ARG A 395 3.91 -20.47 0.39
C ARG A 395 4.64 -20.92 -0.87
N TRP A 396 5.44 -20.03 -1.44
CA TRP A 396 6.40 -20.40 -2.48
C TRP A 396 7.82 -20.32 -1.91
N HIS A 397 8.64 -21.31 -2.26
CA HIS A 397 10.04 -21.33 -1.86
C HIS A 397 10.94 -21.88 -2.98
N ASN A 398 12.13 -21.31 -3.14
CA ASN A 398 13.05 -21.66 -4.25
C ASN A 398 13.86 -22.96 -4.01
N ASN A 399 13.95 -23.44 -2.77
CA ASN A 399 14.76 -24.59 -2.37
C ASN A 399 13.94 -25.59 -1.53
N GLN A 400 14.29 -26.87 -1.50
CA GLN A 400 13.61 -27.92 -0.72
C GLN A 400 13.72 -27.74 0.81
N SER A 401 14.54 -26.79 1.27
CA SER A 401 14.73 -26.52 2.70
C SER A 401 13.55 -25.70 3.21
N VAL A 402 12.76 -26.25 4.14
CA VAL A 402 11.70 -25.52 4.83
C VAL A 402 12.37 -24.52 5.79
N GLY A 403 12.53 -23.27 5.35
CA GLY A 403 12.82 -22.17 6.26
C GLY A 403 11.57 -21.76 7.04
N GLU A 404 11.74 -21.06 8.16
CA GLU A 404 10.61 -20.54 8.93
C GLU A 404 9.92 -19.40 8.15
N GLY A 405 8.87 -19.75 7.40
CA GLY A 405 7.96 -18.77 6.81
C GLY A 405 7.03 -18.16 7.87
N GLY A 406 6.64 -16.90 7.68
CA GLY A 406 5.75 -16.18 8.61
C GLY A 406 4.52 -17.01 9.01
N ILE A 407 4.30 -17.14 10.32
CA ILE A 407 3.14 -17.82 10.90
C ILE A 407 1.99 -16.81 10.96
N PHE A 408 0.90 -17.10 10.26
CA PHE A 408 -0.29 -16.26 10.31
C PHE A 408 -1.34 -16.84 11.24
N PRO A 409 -2.03 -15.99 12.00
CA PRO A 409 -3.14 -16.41 12.82
C PRO A 409 -4.27 -17.06 12.00
N PRO A 410 -4.76 -18.26 12.37
CA PRO A 410 -5.83 -18.93 11.64
C PRO A 410 -7.21 -18.33 11.94
N ASP A 411 -7.33 -17.48 12.96
CA ASP A 411 -8.58 -16.80 13.33
C ASP A 411 -8.97 -15.69 12.34
N THR A 412 -7.97 -15.00 11.81
CA THR A 412 -8.13 -13.85 10.91
C THR A 412 -7.59 -14.15 9.52
N GLY A 413 -6.57 -15.01 9.39
CA GLY A 413 -5.89 -15.26 8.12
C GLY A 413 -5.07 -14.06 7.62
N TYR A 414 -4.93 -12.99 8.41
CA TYR A 414 -4.15 -11.79 8.09
C TYR A 414 -2.85 -11.75 8.93
N SER A 415 -2.03 -10.71 8.78
CA SER A 415 -0.80 -10.51 9.56
C SER A 415 -1.03 -10.31 11.06
N SER A 416 -2.27 -10.09 11.50
CA SER A 416 -2.64 -9.80 12.88
C SER A 416 -3.86 -10.62 13.32
N GLY A 417 -3.77 -11.27 14.48
CA GLY A 417 -4.82 -12.13 15.05
C GLY A 417 -4.45 -12.61 16.46
N LEU A 418 -5.42 -13.22 17.16
CA LEU A 418 -5.32 -13.60 18.57
C LEU A 418 -4.64 -14.97 18.78
N GLU A 419 -4.73 -15.87 17.80
CA GLU A 419 -4.16 -17.21 17.89
C GLU A 419 -3.08 -17.41 16.83
N PRO A 420 -1.78 -17.60 17.13
CA PRO A 420 -0.80 -17.95 16.11
C PRO A 420 -0.95 -19.43 15.71
N TYR A 421 -0.86 -19.75 14.41
CA TYR A 421 -0.83 -21.15 13.94
C TYR A 421 0.53 -21.82 14.26
N SER A 422 0.66 -22.46 15.42
CA SER A 422 1.89 -23.19 15.77
C SER A 422 1.90 -24.60 15.18
N GLN A 423 2.61 -24.84 14.07
CA GLN A 423 3.13 -26.18 13.78
C GLN A 423 4.44 -26.37 14.55
N HIS A 424 4.33 -26.95 15.74
CA HIS A 424 5.49 -27.44 16.49
C HIS A 424 5.86 -28.84 15.96
N ASN A 425 6.64 -28.90 14.87
CA ASN A 425 7.35 -30.11 14.47
C ASN A 425 8.86 -29.90 14.62
N LEU A 426 9.29 -29.73 15.87
CA LEU A 426 10.67 -29.98 16.27
C LEU A 426 10.91 -31.50 16.25
N HIS A 427 11.34 -32.02 15.11
CA HIS A 427 12.12 -33.25 15.14
C HIS A 427 13.57 -32.91 15.48
N ARG A 428 13.98 -33.50 16.60
CA ARG A 428 15.26 -33.39 17.28
C ARG A 428 16.42 -33.94 16.47
#